data_AF-A0A1E7HRT8-F1
#
_entry.id   AF-A0A1E7HRT8-F1
#
_cell.length_a   1.000
_cell.length_b   1.000
_cell.length_c   1.000
_cell.angle_alpha   90.00
_cell.angle_beta   90.00
_cell.angle_gamma   90.00
#
_symmetry.space_group_name_H-M   'P 1'
#
loop_
_entity.id
_entity.type
_entity.pdbx_description
1 polymer ?
#
loop_
_entity_poly.entity_id
_entity_poly.type
_entity_poly.pdbx_seq_one_letter_code
_entity_poly.pdbx_strand_id
1 'polypeptide(L)'
;MQTVTKTLVRKQYLISPEQVEKLNLLAEEKKVSAAEIVRNAIAAYNPDVPADMEESELLELVSARVKEAVTETRKTRKHLEKTLKKLSSGAV
;
A
#
# COMPACT_ATOMS: atom_id res chain seq x y z
N MET A 1 15.19 -35.39 -3.57
CA MET A 1 15.23 -33.92 -3.36
C MET A 1 16.36 -33.61 -2.41
N GLN A 2 17.46 -33.01 -2.89
CA GLN A 2 18.53 -32.52 -2.00
C GLN A 2 18.03 -31.24 -1.34
N THR A 3 17.78 -31.29 -0.03
CA THR A 3 17.58 -30.10 0.78
C THR A 3 18.92 -29.41 0.92
N VAL A 4 19.17 -28.37 0.14
CA VAL A 4 20.34 -27.50 0.35
C VAL A 4 20.13 -26.80 1.68
N THR A 5 20.76 -27.32 2.73
CA THR A 5 20.81 -26.69 4.06
C THR A 5 21.64 -25.42 3.90
N LYS A 6 20.99 -24.32 3.52
CA LYS A 6 21.64 -23.03 3.34
C LYS A 6 22.19 -22.58 4.69
N THR A 7 23.51 -22.66 4.87
CA THR A 7 24.17 -22.26 6.11
C THR A 7 23.92 -20.78 6.38
N LEU A 8 23.14 -20.47 7.40
CA LEU A 8 22.90 -19.10 7.82
C LEU A 8 24.13 -18.60 8.59
N VAL A 9 24.81 -17.61 8.03
CA VAL A 9 25.95 -16.94 8.68
C VAL A 9 25.49 -15.61 9.24
N ARG A 10 25.73 -15.39 10.54
CA ARG A 10 25.48 -14.09 11.17
C ARG A 10 26.51 -13.08 10.64
N LYS A 11 26.04 -12.07 9.92
CA LYS A 11 26.85 -10.91 9.51
C LYS A 11 26.39 -9.68 10.28
N GLN A 12 27.36 -8.91 10.77
CA GLN A 12 27.09 -7.62 11.43
C GLN A 12 27.31 -6.50 10.40
N TYR A 13 26.39 -5.57 10.33
CA TYR A 13 26.47 -4.38 9.49
C TYR A 13 26.31 -3.13 10.36
N LEU A 14 27.08 -2.09 10.05
CA LEU A 14 26.96 -0.80 10.70
C LEU A 14 25.93 0.04 9.93
N ILE A 15 24.99 0.65 10.63
CA ILE A 15 24.00 1.57 10.10
C ILE A 15 23.99 2.85 10.94
N SER A 16 23.58 3.98 10.36
CA SER A 16 23.55 5.24 11.09
C SER A 16 22.47 5.22 12.18
N PRO A 17 22.64 6.00 13.27
CA PRO A 17 21.68 6.05 14.38
C PRO A 17 20.24 6.36 13.92
N GLU A 18 20.08 7.27 12.96
CA GLU A 18 18.78 7.61 12.37
C GLU A 18 18.09 6.40 11.72
N GLN A 19 18.86 5.53 11.06
CA GLN A 19 18.30 4.31 10.45
C GLN A 19 17.97 3.24 11.50
N VAL A 20 18.69 3.22 12.64
CA VAL A 20 18.34 2.36 13.79
C VAL A 20 16.99 2.78 14.37
N GLU A 21 16.77 4.08 14.56
CA GLU A 21 15.51 4.61 15.07
C GLU A 21 14.35 4.27 14.12
N LYS A 22 14.52 4.54 12.82
CA LYS A 22 13.53 4.19 11.80
C LYS A 22 13.21 2.70 11.79
N LEU A 23 14.23 1.85 11.90
CA LEU A 23 14.05 0.40 11.94
C LEU A 23 13.24 -0.05 13.15
N ASN A 24 13.48 0.53 14.32
CA ASN A 24 12.77 0.20 15.56
C ASN A 24 11.30 0.62 15.48
N LEU A 25 11.02 1.83 14.97
CA LEU A 25 9.64 2.30 14.78
C LEU A 25 8.84 1.36 13.86
N LEU A 26 9.43 0.95 12.74
CA LEU A 26 8.80 0.00 11.80
C LEU A 26 8.59 -1.39 12.40
N ALA A 27 9.53 -1.84 13.25
CA ALA A 27 9.43 -3.13 13.94
C ALA A 27 8.30 -3.12 14.97
N GLU A 28 8.17 -2.04 15.75
CA GLU A 28 7.10 -1.85 16.73
C GLU A 28 5.73 -1.76 16.06
N GLU A 29 5.60 -0.92 15.02
CA GLU A 29 4.35 -0.74 14.28
C GLU A 29 3.84 -2.06 13.70
N LYS A 30 4.73 -2.86 13.11
CA LYS A 30 4.39 -4.12 12.44
C LYS A 30 4.43 -5.34 13.38
N LYS A 31 4.79 -5.16 14.66
CA LYS A 31 4.93 -6.23 15.67
C LYS A 31 5.82 -7.39 15.21
N VAL A 32 6.93 -7.06 14.56
CA VAL A 32 7.91 -8.04 14.05
C VAL A 32 9.32 -7.66 14.48
N SER A 33 10.27 -8.59 14.37
CA SER A 33 11.67 -8.29 14.68
C SER A 33 12.30 -7.31 13.68
N ALA A 34 13.23 -6.48 14.14
CA ALA A 34 14.04 -5.62 13.27
C ALA A 34 14.73 -6.41 12.13
N ALA A 35 15.18 -7.64 12.42
CA ALA A 35 15.77 -8.51 11.40
C ALA A 35 14.77 -8.94 10.32
N GLU A 36 13.49 -9.10 10.66
CA GLU A 36 12.42 -9.40 9.71
C GLU A 36 12.14 -8.19 8.81
N ILE A 37 12.13 -6.98 9.38
CA ILE A 37 12.01 -5.74 8.59
C ILE A 37 13.15 -5.64 7.57
N VAL A 38 14.40 -5.91 7.98
CA VAL A 38 15.54 -5.91 7.06
C VAL A 38 15.39 -6.97 5.97
N ARG A 39 14.95 -8.19 6.30
CA ARG A 39 14.68 -9.24 5.30
C ARG A 39 13.63 -8.82 4.29
N ASN A 40 12.54 -8.22 4.76
CA ASN A 40 11.45 -7.76 3.91
C ASN A 40 11.89 -6.61 3.00
N ALA A 41 12.68 -5.68 3.52
CA ALA A 41 13.24 -4.59 2.71
C ALA A 41 14.16 -5.12 1.60
N ILE A 42 15.02 -6.09 1.92
CA ILE A 42 15.89 -6.72 0.92
C ILE A 42 15.07 -7.50 -0.11
N ALA A 43 14.03 -8.23 0.31
CA ALA A 43 13.18 -9.00 -0.59
C ALA A 43 12.34 -8.10 -1.52
N ALA A 44 11.95 -6.91 -1.04
CA ALA A 44 11.22 -5.92 -1.83
C ALA A 44 12.13 -5.10 -2.76
N TYR A 45 13.43 -5.06 -2.50
CA TYR A 45 14.38 -4.33 -3.33
C TYR A 45 14.59 -5.07 -4.66
N ASN A 46 14.13 -4.46 -5.75
CA ASN A 46 14.34 -4.95 -7.11
C ASN A 46 15.32 -3.99 -7.84
N PRO A 47 16.58 -4.39 -8.08
CA PRO A 47 17.58 -3.53 -8.71
C PRO A 47 17.33 -3.29 -10.21
N ASP A 48 16.53 -4.14 -10.85
CA ASP A 48 16.25 -4.07 -12.29
C ASP A 48 15.06 -3.15 -12.62
N VAL A 49 14.37 -2.64 -11.58
CA VAL A 49 13.30 -1.65 -11.73
C VAL A 49 13.91 -0.26 -11.66
N PRO A 50 13.86 0.54 -12.75
CA PRO A 50 14.27 1.93 -12.69
C PRO A 50 13.44 2.66 -11.64
N ALA A 51 14.11 3.40 -10.74
CA ALA A 51 13.48 4.13 -9.64
C ALA A 51 12.34 5.06 -10.07
N ASP A 52 12.30 5.44 -11.35
CA ASP A 52 11.33 6.37 -11.93
C ASP A 52 10.14 5.70 -12.66
N MET A 53 10.10 4.36 -12.81
CA MET A 53 9.17 3.72 -13.75
C MET A 53 7.84 3.18 -13.18
N GLU A 54 7.67 2.96 -11.87
CA GLU A 54 6.45 2.26 -11.39
C GLU A 54 5.47 3.07 -10.53
N GLU A 55 5.87 4.20 -9.92
CA GLU A 55 4.95 4.88 -9.00
C GLU A 55 3.95 5.80 -9.71
N SER A 56 4.35 6.52 -10.77
CA SER A 56 3.50 7.57 -11.35
C SER A 56 2.28 7.03 -12.11
N GLU A 57 2.44 6.04 -12.99
CA GLU A 57 1.35 5.56 -13.85
C GLU A 57 0.30 4.76 -13.06
N LEU A 58 0.73 3.94 -12.10
CA LEU A 58 -0.17 3.19 -11.22
C LEU A 58 -0.92 4.13 -10.28
N LEU A 59 -0.25 5.14 -9.71
CA LEU A 59 -0.92 6.17 -8.89
C LEU A 59 -1.91 6.98 -9.72
N GLU A 60 -1.57 7.34 -10.95
CA GLU A 60 -2.49 8.02 -11.86
C GLU A 60 -3.74 7.18 -12.15
N LEU A 61 -3.56 5.90 -12.48
CA LEU A 61 -4.68 4.98 -12.71
C LEU A 61 -5.57 4.84 -11.47
N VAL A 62 -4.98 4.64 -10.29
CA VAL A 62 -5.72 4.57 -9.02
C VAL A 62 -6.46 5.88 -8.77
N SER A 63 -5.81 7.03 -8.97
CA SER A 63 -6.43 8.34 -8.80
C SER A 63 -7.63 8.54 -9.74
N ALA A 64 -7.53 8.07 -10.99
CA ALA A 64 -8.60 8.13 -11.97
C ALA A 64 -9.80 7.28 -11.54
N ARG A 65 -9.56 6.05 -11.08
CA ARG A 65 -10.60 5.14 -10.58
C ARG A 65 -11.30 5.67 -9.33
N VAL A 66 -10.55 6.27 -8.40
CA VAL A 66 -11.14 6.89 -7.21
C VAL A 66 -12.01 8.09 -7.60
N LYS A 67 -11.56 8.95 -8.51
CA LYS A 67 -12.36 10.08 -9.02
C LYS A 67 -13.64 9.61 -9.71
N GLU A 68 -13.55 8.55 -10.51
CA GLU A 68 -14.71 7.92 -11.17
C GLU A 68 -15.72 7.43 -10.13
N ALA A 69 -15.28 6.61 -9.17
CA ALA A 69 -16.14 6.08 -8.11
C ALA A 69 -16.84 7.17 -7.29
N VAL A 70 -16.12 8.24 -6.92
CA VAL A 70 -16.69 9.38 -6.19
C VAL A 70 -17.74 10.10 -7.04
N THR A 71 -17.46 10.29 -8.33
CA THR A 71 -18.39 10.97 -9.25
C THR A 71 -19.67 10.18 -9.43
N GLU A 72 -19.57 8.87 -9.66
CA GLU A 72 -20.71 7.99 -9.82
C GLU A 72 -21.52 7.90 -8.52
N THR A 73 -20.86 7.78 -7.36
CA THR A 73 -21.55 7.79 -6.06
C THR A 73 -22.37 9.08 -5.86
N ARG A 74 -21.78 10.24 -6.19
CA ARG A 74 -22.49 11.53 -6.11
C ARG A 74 -23.67 11.61 -7.05
N LYS A 75 -23.54 11.12 -8.29
CA LYS A 75 -24.65 11.08 -9.26
C LYS A 75 -25.78 10.18 -8.77
N THR A 76 -25.44 8.98 -8.29
CA THR A 76 -26.40 8.02 -7.76
C THR A 76 -27.13 8.59 -6.55
N ARG A 77 -26.43 9.24 -5.62
CA ARG A 77 -27.05 9.91 -4.48
C ARG A 77 -28.03 10.99 -4.92
N LYS A 78 -27.65 11.87 -5.86
CA LYS A 78 -28.56 12.89 -6.39
C LYS A 78 -29.78 12.29 -7.08
N HIS A 79 -29.60 11.19 -7.82
CA HIS A 79 -30.70 10.50 -8.48
C HIS A 79 -31.65 9.88 -7.44
N LEU A 80 -31.11 9.20 -6.43
CA LEU A 80 -31.85 8.61 -5.33
C LEU A 80 -32.64 9.66 -4.53
N GLU A 81 -32.03 10.80 -4.20
CA GLU A 81 -32.72 11.93 -3.55
C GLU A 81 -33.88 12.46 -4.39
N LYS A 82 -33.72 12.60 -5.71
CA LYS A 82 -34.80 13.00 -6.62
C LYS A 82 -35.93 11.97 -6.66
N THR A 83 -35.59 10.69 -6.74
CA THR A 83 -36.57 9.61 -6.80
C THR A 83 -37.33 9.49 -5.47
N LEU A 84 -36.63 9.54 -4.34
CA LEU A 84 -37.24 9.58 -3.02
C LEU A 84 -38.17 10.79 -2.87
N LYS A 85 -37.74 11.98 -3.33
CA LYS A 85 -38.59 13.18 -3.28
C LYS A 85 -39.87 13.03 -4.10
N LYS A 86 -39.79 12.42 -5.29
CA LYS A 86 -40.97 12.12 -6.13
C LYS A 86 -41.92 11.12 -5.48
N LEU A 87 -41.36 10.08 -4.85
CA LEU A 87 -42.14 9.06 -4.14
C LEU A 87 -42.77 9.63 -2.86
N SER A 88 -42.06 10.49 -2.12
CA SER A 88 -42.58 11.14 -0.91
C SER A 88 -43.60 12.24 -1.20
N SER A 89 -43.56 12.85 -2.39
CA SER A 89 -44.50 13.90 -2.80
C SER A 89 -45.81 13.38 -3.37
N GLY A 90 -46.03 12.05 -3.43
CA GLY A 90 -47.32 11.47 -3.79
C GLY A 90 -47.92 12.03 -5.09
N ALA A 91 -47.29 11.74 -6.23
CA ALA A 91 -47.97 11.84 -7.52
C ALA A 91 -48.22 10.42 -8.04
N VAL A 92 -49.32 9.84 -7.57
CA VAL A 92 -50.14 8.92 -8.37
C VAL A 92 -51.06 9.80 -9.22
#